data_AF-A0A820HX06-F1
#
_entry.id   AF-A0A820HX06-F1
#
_cell.length_a   1.000
_cell.length_b   1.000
_cell.length_c   1.000
_cell.angle_alpha   90.00
_cell.angle_beta   90.00
_cell.angle_gamma   90.00
#
_symmetry.space_group_name_H-M   'P 1'
#
loop_
_entity.id
_entity.type
_entity.pdbx_description
1 polymer ?
#
loop_
_entity_poly.entity_id
_entity_poly.type
_entity_poly.pdbx_seq_one_letter_code
_entity_poly.pdbx_strand_id
1 'polypeptide(L)' 'RLHGEEWLVYASDAESYIPDVYEEVVCVVPVTVLNSRQYCVILDPVGSDGKPQLGKKKLVKV' A
#
# COMPACT_ATOMS: atom_id res chain seq x y z
N ARG A 1 -2.64 15.83 -2.21
CA ARG A 1 -1.46 15.22 -2.83
C ARG A 1 -0.39 16.28 -2.91
N LEU A 2 0.66 16.11 -2.13
CA LEU A 2 1.86 16.92 -2.18
C LEU A 2 2.87 16.26 -3.11
N HIS A 3 3.82 17.05 -3.61
CA HIS A 3 4.89 16.52 -4.47
C HIS A 3 5.68 15.43 -3.73
N GLY A 4 5.87 14.28 -4.39
CA GLY A 4 6.62 13.14 -3.86
C GLY A 4 5.83 12.22 -2.93
N GLU A 5 4.54 12.45 -2.71
CA GLU A 5 3.68 11.47 -2.04
C GLU A 5 3.35 10.30 -2.96
N GLU A 6 3.34 9.09 -2.41
CA GLU A 6 2.93 7.86 -3.10
C GLU A 6 1.68 7.28 -2.42
N TRP A 7 0.77 6.72 -3.21
CA TRP A 7 -0.45 6.09 -2.71
C TRP A 7 -0.88 4.93 -3.61
N LEU A 8 -1.71 4.04 -3.07
CA LEU A 8 -2.36 2.98 -3.83
C LEU A 8 -3.74 3.43 -4.29
N VAL A 9 -4.13 2.99 -5.49
CA VAL A 9 -5.49 3.06 -5.99
C VAL A 9 -6.04 1.63 -6.01
N TYR A 10 -7.18 1.41 -5.38
CA TYR A 10 -7.81 0.10 -5.29
C TYR A 10 -8.91 -0.05 -6.34
N ALA A 11 -9.24 -1.30 -6.66
CA ALA A 11 -10.38 -1.62 -7.53
C ALA A 11 -11.73 -1.17 -6.94
N SER A 12 -11.81 -0.95 -5.62
CA SER A 12 -12.99 -0.36 -4.97
C SER A 12 -13.17 1.13 -5.28
N ASP A 13 -12.09 1.82 -5.67
CA ASP A 13 -12.11 3.25 -5.95
C ASP A 13 -12.57 3.51 -7.40
N ALA A 14 -12.12 2.68 -8.34
CA ALA A 14 -12.52 2.70 -9.75
C ALA A 14 -12.27 1.35 -10.44
N GLU A 15 -13.16 0.97 -11.37
CA GLU A 15 -12.99 -0.24 -12.20
C GLU A 15 -11.83 -0.10 -13.22
N SER A 16 -11.58 1.13 -13.67
CA SER A 16 -10.48 1.48 -14.57
C SER A 16 -9.87 2.81 -14.13
N TYR A 17 -8.54 2.86 -14.08
CA TYR A 17 -7.80 4.04 -13.66
C TYR A 17 -7.00 4.61 -14.81
N ILE A 18 -7.21 5.89 -15.12
CA ILE A 18 -6.45 6.65 -16.11
C ILE A 18 -5.62 7.68 -15.33
N PRO A 19 -4.28 7.60 -15.32
CA PRO A 19 -3.43 8.56 -14.61
C PRO A 19 -3.57 9.98 -15.15
N ASP A 20 -3.54 10.96 -14.25
CA ASP A 20 -3.53 12.39 -14.61
C ASP A 20 -2.10 12.88 -14.97
N VAL A 21 -1.97 14.06 -15.57
CA VAL A 21 -0.71 14.65 -16.05
C VAL A 21 0.32 14.85 -14.92
N TYR A 22 -0.15 15.04 -13.68
CA TYR A 22 0.69 15.22 -12.50
C TYR A 22 0.96 13.93 -11.73
N GLU A 23 0.54 12.78 -12.26
CA GLU A 23 0.71 11.48 -11.64
C GLU A 23 1.74 10.63 -12.40
N GLU A 24 2.58 9.93 -11.64
CA GLU A 24 3.51 8.96 -12.18
C GLU A 24 3.11 7.55 -11.72
N VAL A 25 2.96 6.62 -12.65
CA VAL A 25 2.69 5.22 -12.33
C VAL A 25 3.99 4.54 -11.93
N VAL A 26 4.19 4.35 -10.63
CA VAL A 26 5.37 3.66 -10.09
C VAL A 26 5.34 2.17 -10.40
N CYS A 27 4.25 1.48 -10.01
CA CYS A 27 4.08 0.05 -10.30
C CYS A 27 2.63 -0.42 -10.08
N VAL A 28 2.35 -1.64 -10.52
CA VAL A 28 1.13 -2.39 -10.15
C VAL A 28 1.49 -3.37 -9.04
N VAL A 29 0.83 -3.25 -7.88
CA VAL A 29 1.13 -4.07 -6.69
C VAL A 29 0.16 -5.25 -6.60
N PRO A 30 0.63 -6.51 -6.59
CA PRO A 30 -0.22 -7.67 -6.38
C PRO A 30 -0.70 -7.75 -4.92
N VAL A 31 -1.93 -8.23 -4.70
CA VAL A 31 -2.46 -8.46 -3.35
C VAL A 31 -1.70 -9.59 -2.66
N THR A 32 -1.31 -9.36 -1.40
CA THR A 32 -0.73 -10.41 -0.55
C THR A 32 -1.84 -11.07 0.26
N VAL A 33 -2.09 -12.35 0.02
CA VAL A 33 -3.10 -13.15 0.71
C VAL A 33 -2.43 -14.15 1.65
N LEU A 34 -2.87 -14.22 2.90
CA LEU A 34 -2.41 -15.18 3.89
C LEU A 34 -3.50 -16.23 4.14
N ASN A 35 -3.12 -17.50 4.23
CA ASN A 35 -3.99 -18.58 4.71
C ASN A 35 -3.87 -18.78 6.25
N SER A 36 -4.68 -19.69 6.81
CA SER A 36 -4.74 -19.95 8.25
C SER A 36 -3.44 -20.42 8.91
N ARG A 37 -2.44 -20.83 8.12
CA ARG A 37 -1.12 -21.29 8.59
C ARG A 37 0.02 -20.36 8.17
N GLN A 38 -0.30 -19.24 7.55
CA GLN A 38 0.67 -18.26 7.09
C GLN A 38 0.65 -17.01 7.97
N TYR A 39 1.81 -16.38 8.08
CA TYR A 39 1.97 -15.07 8.68
C TYR A 39 3.03 -14.31 7.89
N CYS A 40 3.00 -12.98 7.97
CA CYS A 40 4.06 -12.14 7.44
C CYS A 40 4.38 -11.01 8.44
N VAL A 41 5.55 -10.40 8.25
CA VAL A 41 5.96 -9.23 9.03
C VAL A 41 6.13 -8.07 8.06
N ILE A 42 5.31 -7.05 8.21
CA ILE A 42 5.41 -5.80 7.45
C ILE A 42 6.46 -4.94 8.13
N LEU A 43 7.49 -4.56 7.39
CA LEU A 43 8.49 -3.58 7.80
C LEU A 43 7.96 -2.17 7.50
N ASP A 44 8.24 -1.22 8.39
CA ASP A 44 7.84 0.19 8.29
C ASP A 44 6.35 0.40 7.97
N PRO A 45 5.44 -0.19 8.77
CA PRO A 45 4.01 -0.15 8.47
C PRO A 45 3.49 1.29 8.42
N VAL A 46 2.60 1.56 7.47
CA VAL A 46 1.93 2.86 7.35
C VAL A 46 0.93 3.05 8.50
N GLY A 47 1.04 4.16 9.21
CA GLY A 47 0.14 4.56 10.29
C GLY A 47 -1.17 5.16 9.81
N SER A 48 -2.05 5.53 10.76
CA SER A 48 -3.29 6.26 10.48
C SER A 48 -3.05 7.68 9.95
N ASP A 49 -1.85 8.19 10.11
CA ASP A 49 -1.37 9.47 9.58
C ASP A 49 -0.88 9.37 8.12
N GLY A 50 -0.95 8.19 7.52
CA GLY A 50 -0.52 7.95 6.13
C GLY A 50 1.00 7.91 5.96
N LYS A 51 1.78 7.90 7.05
CA LYS A 51 3.25 7.89 7.00
C LYS A 51 3.83 6.53 7.38
N PRO A 52 4.90 6.07 6.71
CA PRO A 52 5.65 4.89 7.13
C PRO A 52 6.27 5.07 8.51
N GLN A 53 6.12 4.07 9.38
CA GLN A 53 6.72 4.09 10.72
C GLN A 53 8.11 3.46 10.69
N LEU A 54 9.11 4.25 10.32
CA LEU A 54 10.49 3.79 10.13
C LEU A 54 11.06 3.05 11.36
N GLY A 55 11.69 1.90 11.10
CA GLY A 55 12.28 1.02 12.10
C GLY A 55 11.28 0.12 12.82
N LYS A 56 9.97 0.23 12.54
CA LYS A 56 8.95 -0.60 13.18
C LYS A 56 8.60 -1.82 12.34
N LYS A 57 8.02 -2.82 13.00
CA LYS A 57 7.57 -4.06 12.39
C LYS A 57 6.16 -4.39 12.85
N LYS A 58 5.31 -4.87 11.94
CA LYS A 58 3.95 -5.32 12.24
C LYS A 58 3.78 -6.78 11.82
N LEU A 59 3.51 -7.64 12.80
CA LEU A 59 3.11 -9.02 12.55
C LEU A 59 1.67 -9.06 12.05
N VAL A 60 1.43 -9.73 10.93
CA VAL A 60 0.11 -9.96 10.34
C VAL A 60 -0.10 -11.46 10.16
N LYS A 61 -1.24 -11.95 10.66
CA LYS A 61 -1.68 -13.34 10.54
C LYS A 61 -3.22 -13.37 10.46
N VAL A 62 -3.76 -14.45 9.89
CA VAL A 62 -5.20 -14.74 9.90
C VAL A 62 -5.65 -15.18 11.29
#